data_AF-A0A0A9XEB6-F1
#
_entry.id   AF-A0A0A9XEB6-F1
#
_cell.length_a   1.000
_cell.length_b   1.000
_cell.length_c   1.000
_cell.angle_alpha   90.00
_cell.angle_beta   90.00
_cell.angle_gamma   90.00
#
_symmetry.space_group_name_H-M   'P 1'
#
loop_
_entity.id
_entity.type
_entity.pdbx_description
1 polymer ?
#
loop_
_entity_poly.entity_id
_entity_poly.type
_entity_poly.pdbx_seq_one_letter_code
_entity_poly.pdbx_strand_id
1 'polypeptide(L)'
;MMCDKDLQLWLKLTGADEEIKIGDTPDLPLLKKLVKYQLKEVFYQNYDLLLTRKEFDLTPTALLQRMLVEGRRGMCFEACEMMALVLIAFKFDARRTPVFCTVNGQVYQEGAVLDHNVIIVYLDGKKYLIDVIFSFNSIREPLEFSFEQTEERTVIPDVEKYRLEVHGDHCMLHMWLKETGAKCTIFHYPFNIRTSSNIRKIIAFFLLLLPSYRSGITL
;
A
#
# COMPACT_ATOMS: atom_id res chain seq x y z
N MET A 1 -1.36 -17.93 -0.80
CA MET A 1 -0.35 -17.60 -1.83
C MET A 1 -1.07 -17.54 -3.17
N MET A 2 -0.76 -16.58 -4.03
CA MET A 2 -1.36 -16.48 -5.37
C MET A 2 -0.78 -17.59 -6.25
N CYS A 3 -1.63 -18.41 -6.87
CA CYS A 3 -1.16 -19.48 -7.76
C CYS A 3 -0.93 -18.93 -9.19
N ASP A 4 -0.29 -19.71 -10.05
CA ASP A 4 0.00 -19.29 -11.44
C ASP A 4 -1.27 -18.92 -12.21
N LYS A 5 -2.39 -19.61 -11.97
CA LYS A 5 -3.67 -19.28 -12.62
C LYS A 5 -4.19 -17.90 -12.19
N ASP A 6 -4.12 -17.60 -10.90
CA ASP A 6 -4.50 -16.30 -10.35
C ASP A 6 -3.58 -15.19 -10.86
N LEU A 7 -2.27 -15.47 -10.93
CA LEU A 7 -1.28 -14.52 -11.43
C LEU A 7 -1.47 -14.23 -12.92
N GLN A 8 -1.75 -15.26 -13.75
CA GLN A 8 -2.09 -15.07 -15.15
C GLN A 8 -3.36 -14.23 -15.32
N LEU A 9 -4.36 -14.45 -14.47
CA LEU A 9 -5.57 -13.65 -14.49
C LEU A 9 -5.28 -12.18 -14.13
N TRP A 10 -4.46 -11.93 -13.11
CA TRP A 10 -4.03 -10.57 -12.76
C TRP A 10 -3.31 -9.89 -13.93
N LEU A 11 -2.36 -10.59 -14.58
CA LEU A 11 -1.61 -10.06 -15.72
C LEU A 11 -2.56 -9.65 -16.85
N LYS A 12 -3.52 -10.53 -17.19
CA LYS A 12 -4.50 -10.27 -18.25
C LYS A 12 -5.44 -9.12 -17.91
N LEU A 13 -5.97 -9.07 -16.69
CA LEU A 13 -6.92 -8.04 -16.29
C LEU A 13 -6.28 -6.66 -16.15
N THR A 14 -4.96 -6.61 -15.91
CA THR A 14 -4.19 -5.36 -15.88
C THR A 14 -3.58 -4.98 -17.23
N GLY A 15 -3.65 -5.85 -18.25
CA GLY A 15 -2.95 -5.68 -19.52
C GLY A 15 -1.43 -5.79 -19.41
N ALA A 16 -0.92 -6.36 -18.31
CA ALA A 16 0.49 -6.58 -18.08
C ALA A 16 1.02 -7.83 -18.81
N ASP A 17 0.15 -8.72 -19.28
CA ASP A 17 0.50 -9.95 -19.99
C ASP A 17 1.19 -9.69 -21.35
N GLU A 18 1.05 -8.50 -21.92
CA GLU A 18 1.79 -8.08 -23.11
C GLU A 18 3.30 -7.95 -22.86
N GLU A 19 3.68 -7.52 -21.65
CA GLU A 19 5.06 -7.12 -21.31
C GLU A 19 5.73 -7.99 -20.24
N ILE A 20 4.96 -8.74 -19.47
CA ILE A 20 5.41 -9.52 -18.31
C ILE A 20 4.96 -10.97 -18.46
N LYS A 21 5.87 -11.90 -18.21
CA LYS A 21 5.60 -13.35 -18.22
C LYS A 21 5.85 -13.94 -16.84
N ILE A 22 5.03 -14.92 -16.45
CA ILE A 22 5.30 -15.68 -15.22
C ILE A 22 6.67 -16.37 -15.36
N GLY A 23 7.52 -16.17 -14.36
CA GLY A 23 8.90 -16.66 -14.35
C GLY A 23 9.94 -15.62 -14.75
N ASP A 24 9.53 -14.40 -15.12
CA ASP A 24 10.45 -13.28 -15.28
C ASP A 24 11.25 -13.05 -13.99
N THR A 25 12.53 -12.72 -14.16
CA THR A 25 13.46 -12.51 -13.04
C THR A 25 12.98 -11.38 -12.13
N PRO A 26 12.97 -11.55 -10.79
CA PRO A 26 12.59 -10.50 -9.85
C PRO A 26 13.66 -9.41 -9.78
N ASP A 27 13.68 -8.51 -10.75
CA ASP A 27 14.60 -7.37 -10.84
C ASP A 27 13.87 -6.02 -10.73
N LEU A 28 14.63 -4.92 -10.71
CA LEU A 28 14.06 -3.58 -10.59
C LEU A 28 13.16 -3.19 -11.79
N PRO A 29 13.54 -3.48 -13.05
CA PRO A 29 12.65 -3.31 -14.19
C PRO A 29 11.29 -4.01 -14.02
N LEU A 30 11.26 -5.28 -13.62
CA LEU A 30 10.02 -6.01 -13.38
C LEU A 30 9.23 -5.38 -12.23
N LEU A 31 9.89 -5.02 -11.13
CA LEU A 31 9.25 -4.36 -9.99
C LEU A 31 8.54 -3.07 -10.40
N LYS A 32 9.20 -2.22 -11.19
CA LYS A 32 8.63 -0.98 -11.72
C LYS A 32 7.42 -1.25 -12.60
N LYS A 33 7.48 -2.25 -13.48
CA LYS A 33 6.35 -2.62 -14.35
C LYS A 33 5.15 -3.09 -13.53
N LEU A 34 5.35 -4.00 -12.58
CA LEU A 34 4.27 -4.54 -11.74
C LEU A 34 3.55 -3.43 -10.96
N VAL A 35 4.31 -2.52 -10.33
CA VAL A 35 3.74 -1.36 -9.62
C VAL A 35 2.97 -0.45 -10.57
N LYS A 36 3.52 -0.14 -11.74
CA LYS A 36 2.87 0.69 -12.76
C LYS A 36 1.52 0.12 -13.21
N TYR A 37 1.44 -1.20 -13.43
CA TYR A 37 0.20 -1.84 -13.86
C TYR A 37 -0.85 -1.90 -12.74
N GLN A 38 -0.44 -2.18 -11.51
CA GLN A 38 -1.34 -2.12 -10.35
C GLN A 38 -1.98 -0.73 -10.19
N LEU A 39 -1.18 0.34 -10.31
CA LEU A 39 -1.63 1.73 -10.17
C LEU A 39 -2.63 2.18 -11.23
N LYS A 40 -2.63 1.56 -12.41
CA LYS A 40 -3.56 1.92 -13.50
C LYS A 40 -4.97 1.39 -13.26
N GLU A 41 -5.08 0.20 -12.69
CA GLU A 41 -6.36 -0.49 -12.55
C GLU A 41 -6.99 -0.28 -11.17
N VAL A 42 -6.18 -0.21 -10.13
CA VAL A 42 -6.68 -0.25 -8.76
C VAL A 42 -6.68 1.15 -8.14
N PHE A 43 -7.90 1.68 -7.99
CA PHE A 43 -8.12 2.97 -7.34
C PHE A 43 -8.70 2.81 -5.93
N TYR A 44 -8.54 3.85 -5.12
CA TYR A 44 -9.11 3.90 -3.77
C TYR A 44 -10.65 4.04 -3.78
N GLN A 45 -11.31 3.26 -2.92
CA GLN A 45 -12.67 3.49 -2.45
C GLN A 45 -12.83 2.96 -1.01
N ASN A 46 -13.94 3.30 -0.37
CA ASN A 46 -14.38 2.66 0.87
C ASN A 46 -15.89 2.38 0.91
N TYR A 47 -16.61 2.50 -0.22
CA TYR A 47 -18.08 2.46 -0.27
C TYR A 47 -18.65 1.15 0.28
N ASP A 48 -18.08 0.01 -0.12
CA ASP A 48 -18.56 -1.29 0.35
C ASP A 48 -18.34 -1.49 1.86
N LEU A 49 -17.29 -0.89 2.44
CA LEU A 49 -17.09 -0.94 3.89
C LEU A 49 -18.16 -0.11 4.60
N LEU A 50 -18.46 1.08 4.08
CA LEU A 50 -19.48 1.96 4.63
C LEU A 50 -20.86 1.30 4.64
N LEU A 51 -21.19 0.57 3.57
CA LEU A 51 -22.47 -0.12 3.45
C LEU A 51 -22.55 -1.39 4.29
N THR A 52 -21.54 -2.25 4.20
CA THR A 52 -21.63 -3.60 4.77
C THR A 52 -21.13 -3.68 6.20
N ARG A 53 -20.19 -2.80 6.59
CA ARG A 53 -19.46 -2.81 7.87
C ARG A 53 -18.79 -4.17 8.16
N LYS A 54 -18.46 -4.93 7.12
CA LYS A 54 -17.86 -6.26 7.24
C LYS A 54 -16.38 -6.23 6.86
N GLU A 55 -15.64 -7.19 7.41
CA GLU A 55 -14.30 -7.52 6.94
C GLU A 55 -14.38 -8.09 5.52
N PHE A 56 -13.40 -7.74 4.69
CA PHE A 56 -13.28 -8.29 3.35
C PHE A 56 -12.38 -9.53 3.36
N ASP A 57 -12.71 -10.48 2.48
CA ASP A 57 -11.86 -11.63 2.22
C ASP A 57 -10.63 -11.17 1.40
N LEU A 58 -9.45 -11.42 1.96
CA LEU A 58 -8.16 -11.01 1.40
C LEU A 58 -7.42 -12.16 0.71
N THR A 59 -8.10 -13.28 0.45
CA THR A 59 -7.55 -14.35 -0.38
C THR A 59 -7.31 -13.84 -1.82
N PRO A 60 -6.30 -14.37 -2.54
CA PRO A 60 -6.00 -13.94 -3.90
C PRO A 60 -7.23 -13.98 -4.82
N THR A 61 -8.01 -15.07 -4.77
CA THR A 61 -9.21 -15.24 -5.60
C THR A 61 -10.29 -14.20 -5.28
N ALA A 62 -10.55 -13.94 -3.99
CA ALA A 62 -11.55 -12.95 -3.59
C ALA A 62 -11.14 -11.53 -4.00
N LEU A 63 -9.87 -11.18 -3.81
CA LEU A 63 -9.33 -9.89 -4.22
C LEU A 63 -9.40 -9.71 -5.74
N LEU A 64 -9.05 -10.73 -6.53
CA LEU A 64 -9.09 -10.65 -8.00
C LEU A 64 -10.51 -10.49 -8.50
N GLN A 65 -11.42 -11.32 -7.98
CA GLN A 65 -12.84 -11.28 -8.33
C GLN A 65 -13.42 -9.90 -8.05
N ARG A 66 -13.21 -9.40 -6.83
CA ARG A 66 -13.74 -8.11 -6.41
C ARG A 66 -13.10 -6.97 -7.18
N MET A 67 -11.77 -6.92 -7.23
CA MET A 67 -11.07 -5.72 -7.66
C MET A 67 -10.98 -5.58 -9.17
N LEU A 68 -10.70 -6.68 -9.87
CA LEU A 68 -10.41 -6.65 -11.29
C LEU A 68 -11.54 -7.22 -12.14
N VAL A 69 -12.27 -8.24 -11.66
CA VAL A 69 -13.40 -8.82 -12.42
C VAL A 69 -14.66 -7.97 -12.27
N GLU A 70 -15.03 -7.63 -11.03
CA GLU A 70 -16.21 -6.79 -10.75
C GLU A 70 -15.91 -5.29 -10.90
N GLY A 71 -14.65 -4.91 -11.09
CA GLY A 71 -14.20 -3.52 -11.15
C GLY A 71 -14.47 -2.75 -9.87
N ARG A 72 -14.63 -3.44 -8.72
CA ARG A 72 -14.75 -2.77 -7.43
C ARG A 72 -13.39 -2.18 -7.12
N ARG A 73 -13.34 -0.89 -6.85
CA ARG A 73 -12.13 -0.24 -6.34
C ARG A 73 -11.75 -0.88 -4.97
N GLY A 74 -10.58 -0.58 -4.41
CA GLY A 74 -10.14 -1.16 -3.12
C GLY A 74 -9.85 -0.15 -2.03
N MET A 75 -9.86 -0.57 -0.77
CA MET A 75 -9.23 0.17 0.33
C MET A 75 -7.71 -0.05 0.35
N CYS A 76 -7.02 0.72 1.19
CA CYS A 76 -5.56 0.67 1.29
C CYS A 76 -5.01 -0.74 1.52
N PHE A 77 -5.61 -1.50 2.44
CA PHE A 77 -5.16 -2.85 2.75
C PHE A 77 -5.49 -3.88 1.66
N GLU A 78 -6.60 -3.73 0.91
CA GLU A 78 -6.96 -4.65 -0.17
C GLU A 78 -5.95 -4.54 -1.32
N ALA A 79 -5.63 -3.32 -1.75
CA ALA A 79 -4.70 -3.14 -2.87
C ALA A 79 -3.24 -3.35 -2.49
N CYS A 80 -2.85 -3.00 -1.25
CA CYS A 80 -1.54 -3.37 -0.72
C CYS A 80 -1.40 -4.89 -0.61
N GLU A 81 -2.44 -5.60 -0.17
CA GLU A 81 -2.42 -7.07 -0.13
C GLU A 81 -2.33 -7.68 -1.53
N MET A 82 -3.13 -7.20 -2.48
CA MET A 82 -3.07 -7.65 -3.88
C MET A 82 -1.65 -7.50 -4.45
N MET A 83 -1.06 -6.30 -4.33
CA MET A 83 0.30 -6.04 -4.82
C MET A 83 1.32 -6.92 -4.12
N ALA A 84 1.24 -7.10 -2.80
CA ALA A 84 2.15 -7.97 -2.07
C ALA A 84 2.04 -9.44 -2.51
N LEU A 85 0.83 -9.93 -2.79
CA LEU A 85 0.61 -11.28 -3.30
C LEU A 85 1.22 -11.48 -4.70
N VAL A 86 1.07 -10.50 -5.59
CA VAL A 86 1.68 -10.50 -6.93
C VAL A 86 3.21 -10.52 -6.83
N LEU A 87 3.79 -9.63 -6.02
CA LEU A 87 5.25 -9.57 -5.82
C LEU A 87 5.83 -10.88 -5.29
N ILE A 88 5.17 -11.48 -4.29
CA ILE A 88 5.58 -12.78 -3.72
C ILE A 88 5.46 -13.91 -4.74
N ALA A 89 4.43 -13.88 -5.61
CA ALA A 89 4.28 -14.87 -6.67
C ALA A 89 5.44 -14.79 -7.68
N PHE A 90 5.91 -13.58 -7.98
CA PHE A 90 7.13 -13.29 -8.74
C PHE A 90 8.44 -13.48 -7.96
N LYS A 91 8.38 -14.00 -6.72
CA LYS A 91 9.54 -14.31 -5.87
C LYS A 91 10.33 -13.10 -5.34
N PHE A 92 9.76 -11.89 -5.35
CA PHE A 92 10.33 -10.77 -4.60
C PHE A 92 10.23 -11.02 -3.08
N ASP A 93 11.25 -10.61 -2.31
CA ASP A 93 11.13 -10.46 -0.85
C ASP A 93 10.33 -9.19 -0.53
N ALA A 94 9.01 -9.31 -0.61
CA ALA A 94 8.06 -8.23 -0.38
C ALA A 94 7.42 -8.37 1.02
N ARG A 95 7.58 -7.33 1.85
CA ARG A 95 7.10 -7.30 3.22
C ARG A 95 6.02 -6.24 3.42
N ARG A 96 4.84 -6.69 3.82
CA ARG A 96 3.73 -5.82 4.26
C ARG A 96 4.18 -5.10 5.52
N THR A 97 4.09 -3.78 5.49
CA THR A 97 4.57 -2.91 6.55
C THR A 97 3.42 -1.99 6.95
N PRO A 98 2.80 -2.21 8.11
CA PRO A 98 1.76 -1.34 8.66
C PRO A 98 2.34 -0.02 9.18
N VAL A 99 1.59 1.06 9.01
CA VAL A 99 2.10 2.43 9.07
C VAL A 99 1.00 3.33 9.61
N PHE A 100 1.39 4.42 10.28
CA PHE A 100 0.49 5.46 10.70
C PHE A 100 0.47 6.57 9.65
N CYS A 101 -0.70 6.88 9.11
CA CYS A 101 -0.82 7.95 8.14
C CYS A 101 -1.21 9.27 8.81
N THR A 102 -0.31 10.25 8.82
CA THR A 102 -0.61 11.59 9.31
C THR A 102 -1.36 12.39 8.24
N VAL A 103 -2.67 12.17 8.15
CA VAL A 103 -3.56 13.01 7.33
C VAL A 103 -4.06 14.18 8.17
N ASN A 104 -4.13 15.39 7.57
CA ASN A 104 -4.73 16.60 8.18
C ASN A 104 -4.07 17.09 9.49
N GLY A 105 -2.73 17.04 9.59
CA GLY A 105 -2.01 17.63 10.73
C GLY A 105 -2.07 16.81 12.02
N GLN A 106 -2.48 15.54 11.94
CA GLN A 106 -2.32 14.60 13.04
C GLN A 106 -0.83 14.40 13.33
N VAL A 107 -0.48 14.40 14.62
CA VAL A 107 0.86 14.06 15.09
C VAL A 107 0.82 12.62 15.59
N TYR A 108 1.84 11.84 15.27
CA TYR A 108 1.96 10.49 15.82
C TYR A 108 1.97 10.53 17.35
N GLN A 109 1.25 9.59 17.95
CA GLN A 109 1.26 9.34 19.38
C GLN A 109 1.62 7.88 19.60
N GLU A 110 2.42 7.61 20.63
CA GLU A 110 2.74 6.24 20.99
C GLU A 110 1.46 5.42 21.21
N GLY A 111 1.38 4.26 20.57
CA GLY A 111 0.18 3.41 20.59
C GLY A 111 -0.91 3.79 19.58
N ALA A 112 -0.68 4.77 18.70
CA ALA A 112 -1.58 5.07 17.58
C ALA A 112 -1.82 3.82 16.71
N VAL A 113 -3.04 3.75 16.14
CA VAL A 113 -3.40 2.67 15.23
C VAL A 113 -2.61 2.85 13.93
N LEU A 114 -1.88 1.82 13.52
CA LEU A 114 -1.26 1.75 12.20
C LEU A 114 -2.38 1.51 11.17
N ASP A 115 -2.90 2.61 10.62
CA ASP A 115 -4.14 2.71 9.84
C ASP A 115 -3.93 2.56 8.32
N HIS A 116 -2.67 2.45 7.88
CA HIS A 116 -2.31 2.29 6.48
C HIS A 116 -1.26 1.18 6.31
N ASN A 117 -1.07 0.68 5.09
CA ASN A 117 -0.11 -0.37 4.77
C ASN A 117 0.69 -0.02 3.52
N VAL A 118 2.01 -0.16 3.62
CA VAL A 118 2.92 -0.12 2.47
C VAL A 118 3.64 -1.45 2.30
N ILE A 119 4.42 -1.58 1.23
CA ILE A 119 5.26 -2.73 0.97
C ILE A 119 6.72 -2.27 0.94
N ILE A 120 7.58 -2.99 1.65
CA ILE A 120 9.03 -2.87 1.51
C ILE A 120 9.53 -4.09 0.74
N VAL A 121 10.16 -3.86 -0.41
CA VAL A 121 10.80 -4.90 -1.22
C VAL A 121 12.30 -4.87 -1.00
N TYR A 122 12.86 -6.01 -0.60
CA TYR A 122 14.30 -6.22 -0.50
C TYR A 122 14.79 -6.82 -1.82
N LEU A 123 15.70 -6.11 -2.49
CA LEU A 123 16.18 -6.49 -3.81
C LEU A 123 17.63 -6.02 -3.97
N ASP A 124 18.54 -6.94 -4.29
CA ASP A 124 19.97 -6.68 -4.52
C ASP A 124 20.64 -5.86 -3.40
N GLY A 125 20.32 -6.20 -2.14
CA GLY A 125 20.83 -5.50 -0.95
C GLY A 125 20.21 -4.13 -0.68
N LYS A 126 19.27 -3.69 -1.52
CA LYS A 126 18.55 -2.42 -1.40
C LYS A 126 17.13 -2.63 -0.89
N LYS A 127 16.51 -1.58 -0.36
CA LYS A 127 15.13 -1.58 0.12
C LYS A 127 14.33 -0.57 -0.70
N TYR A 128 13.20 -1.02 -1.22
CA TYR A 128 12.29 -0.21 -2.03
C TYR A 128 10.94 -0.08 -1.33
N LEU A 129 10.51 1.16 -1.09
CA LEU A 129 9.20 1.48 -0.55
C LEU A 129 8.18 1.61 -1.68
N ILE A 130 7.05 0.92 -1.52
CA ILE A 130 5.96 0.87 -2.50
C ILE A 130 4.66 1.17 -1.77
N ASP A 131 3.91 2.13 -2.30
CA ASP A 131 2.55 2.43 -1.87
C ASP A 131 1.66 2.58 -3.11
N VAL A 132 0.88 1.55 -3.40
CA VAL A 132 0.02 1.50 -4.58
C VAL A 132 -1.33 2.17 -4.37
N ILE A 133 -1.65 2.62 -3.15
CA ILE A 133 -3.02 3.07 -2.87
C ILE A 133 -3.10 4.10 -1.74
N PHE A 134 -2.71 5.33 -2.07
CA PHE A 134 -2.89 6.50 -1.23
C PHE A 134 -3.74 7.58 -1.93
N SER A 135 -4.87 7.17 -2.50
CA SER A 135 -5.77 8.03 -3.29
C SER A 135 -4.97 8.75 -4.42
N PHE A 136 -5.13 10.06 -4.60
CA PHE A 136 -4.38 10.86 -5.58
C PHE A 136 -2.86 10.90 -5.34
N ASN A 137 -2.39 10.36 -4.21
CA ASN A 137 -1.03 10.50 -3.72
C ASN A 137 -0.28 9.16 -3.68
N SER A 138 -0.74 8.13 -4.39
CA SER A 138 0.02 6.88 -4.50
C SER A 138 1.42 7.12 -5.06
N ILE A 139 2.39 6.36 -4.55
CA ILE A 139 3.77 6.42 -4.98
C ILE A 139 3.88 5.77 -6.36
N ARG A 140 4.30 6.55 -7.36
CA ARG A 140 4.22 6.14 -8.77
C ARG A 140 5.26 5.11 -9.20
N GLU A 141 6.38 5.05 -8.48
CA GLU A 141 7.44 4.09 -8.70
C GLU A 141 8.08 3.66 -7.37
N PRO A 142 8.67 2.46 -7.27
CA PRO A 142 9.38 2.02 -6.07
C PRO A 142 10.47 3.02 -5.65
N LEU A 143 10.41 3.52 -4.41
CA LEU A 143 11.37 4.47 -3.89
C LEU A 143 12.49 3.74 -3.14
N GLU A 144 13.72 3.86 -3.61
CA GLU A 144 14.89 3.30 -2.93
C GLU A 144 15.24 4.14 -1.69
N PHE A 145 15.29 3.52 -0.51
CA PHE A 145 15.76 4.14 0.73
C PHE A 145 16.61 3.16 1.55
N SER A 146 17.62 3.67 2.26
CA SER A 146 18.40 2.88 3.22
C SER A 146 17.61 2.60 4.50
N PHE A 147 16.75 3.55 4.90
CA PHE A 147 16.12 3.62 6.24
C PHE A 147 17.11 3.75 7.40
N GLU A 148 18.33 4.19 7.11
CA GLU A 148 19.41 4.34 8.10
C GLU A 148 19.74 5.80 8.35
N GLN A 149 19.43 6.67 7.39
CA GLN A 149 19.64 8.11 7.49
C GLN A 149 18.54 8.86 6.75
N THR A 150 18.45 10.17 7.01
CA THR A 150 17.55 11.04 6.27
C THR A 150 17.96 11.13 4.81
N GLU A 151 17.01 10.91 3.90
CA GLU A 151 17.24 10.83 2.46
C GLU A 151 16.12 11.50 1.67
N GLU A 152 16.46 12.08 0.52
CA GLU A 152 15.49 12.66 -0.40
C GLU A 152 15.46 11.93 -1.74
N ARG A 153 14.28 11.86 -2.36
CA ARG A 153 14.06 11.31 -3.70
C ARG A 153 13.17 12.23 -4.49
N THR A 154 13.55 12.50 -5.73
CA THR A 154 12.72 13.23 -6.70
C THR A 154 12.31 12.25 -7.79
N VAL A 155 11.00 12.05 -7.95
CA VAL A 155 10.44 11.20 -9.00
C VAL A 155 10.15 12.04 -10.24
N ILE A 156 9.47 13.18 -10.04
CA ILE A 156 9.22 14.16 -11.10
C ILE A 156 9.75 15.52 -10.62
N PRO A 157 10.74 16.11 -11.32
CA PRO A 157 11.25 17.44 -10.97
C PRO A 157 10.12 18.44 -10.78
N ASP A 158 10.16 19.14 -9.64
CA ASP A 158 9.20 20.19 -9.23
C ASP A 158 7.73 19.78 -9.13
N VAL A 159 7.43 18.49 -9.24
CA VAL A 159 6.06 17.95 -9.13
C VAL A 159 5.95 16.97 -7.97
N GLU A 160 6.92 16.06 -7.84
CA GLU A 160 6.82 14.92 -6.92
C GLU A 160 8.18 14.65 -6.26
N LYS A 161 8.26 15.03 -4.98
CA LYS A 161 9.45 14.86 -4.12
C LYS A 161 9.08 14.13 -2.84
N TYR A 162 10.02 13.35 -2.34
CA TYR A 162 9.91 12.57 -1.11
C TYR A 162 11.12 12.80 -0.23
N ARG A 163 10.90 12.82 1.08
CA ARG A 163 11.97 12.86 2.09
C ARG A 163 11.65 11.85 3.16
N LEU A 164 12.51 10.87 3.33
CA LEU A 164 12.48 9.98 4.47
C LEU A 164 13.34 10.58 5.57
N GLU A 165 12.76 10.87 6.72
CA GLU A 165 13.48 11.24 7.93
C GLU A 165 13.56 10.03 8.86
N VAL A 166 14.75 9.73 9.36
CA VAL A 166 14.98 8.61 10.27
C VAL A 166 15.12 9.15 11.69
N HIS A 167 14.28 8.66 12.60
CA HIS A 167 14.16 9.08 13.99
C HIS A 167 14.28 7.87 14.90
N GLY A 168 15.49 7.44 15.26
CA GLY A 168 15.72 6.36 16.23
C GLY A 168 14.94 5.07 15.96
N ASP A 169 13.74 4.96 16.51
CA ASP A 169 12.80 3.85 16.45
C ASP A 169 11.70 3.97 15.37
N HIS A 170 11.69 5.03 14.56
CA HIS A 170 10.74 5.22 13.48
C HIS A 170 11.31 6.03 12.31
N CYS A 171 10.59 6.03 11.19
CA CYS A 171 10.87 6.84 10.01
C CYS A 171 9.63 7.63 9.62
N MET A 172 9.81 8.82 9.10
CA MET A 172 8.75 9.69 8.59
C MET A 172 8.99 9.95 7.10
N LEU A 173 8.07 9.50 6.26
CA LEU A 173 8.06 9.83 4.83
C LEU A 173 7.24 11.09 4.61
N HIS A 174 7.89 12.15 4.19
CA HIS A 174 7.26 13.36 3.70
C HIS A 174 7.15 13.31 2.18
N MET A 175 6.03 13.78 1.65
CA MET A 175 5.70 13.81 0.23
C MET A 175 5.26 15.22 -0.13
N TRP A 176 5.84 15.79 -1.17
CA TRP A 176 5.44 17.07 -1.75
C TRP A 176 4.89 16.84 -3.14
N LEU A 177 3.60 17.17 -3.31
CA LEU A 177 2.93 17.22 -4.60
C LEU A 177 2.54 18.66 -4.91
N LYS A 178 2.91 19.15 -6.10
CA LYS A 178 2.67 20.54 -6.53
C LYS A 178 1.20 21.00 -6.39
N GLU A 179 0.25 20.09 -6.47
CA GLU A 179 -1.20 20.39 -6.43
C GLU A 179 -1.86 20.27 -5.05
N THR A 180 -1.27 19.56 -4.07
CA THR A 180 -1.96 19.22 -2.80
C THR A 180 -1.20 19.59 -1.52
N GLY A 181 0.00 20.18 -1.62
CA GLY A 181 0.84 20.49 -0.47
C GLY A 181 1.57 19.26 0.09
N ALA A 182 2.28 19.44 1.21
CA ALA A 182 3.05 18.37 1.83
C ALA A 182 2.15 17.41 2.64
N LYS A 183 2.32 16.10 2.46
CA LYS A 183 1.73 15.07 3.33
C LYS A 183 2.83 14.23 3.98
N CYS A 184 2.56 13.70 5.17
CA CYS A 184 3.51 12.87 5.90
C CYS A 184 2.89 11.50 6.22
N THR A 185 3.70 10.46 6.24
CA THR A 185 3.35 9.11 6.70
C THR A 185 4.46 8.62 7.62
N ILE A 186 4.11 7.97 8.72
CA ILE A 186 5.03 7.55 9.79
C ILE A 186 5.04 6.03 9.89
N PHE A 187 6.23 5.44 9.92
CA PHE A 187 6.46 3.99 9.91
C PHE A 187 7.42 3.65 11.04
N HIS A 188 7.16 2.62 11.83
CA HIS A 188 8.06 2.23 12.92
C HIS A 188 9.16 1.28 12.45
N TYR A 189 10.38 1.50 12.93
CA TYR A 189 11.57 0.71 12.64
C TYR A 189 12.06 -0.05 13.89
N PRO A 190 12.53 -1.31 13.79
CA PRO A 190 12.56 -2.14 12.59
C PRO A 190 11.14 -2.41 12.12
N PHE A 191 10.94 -2.46 10.79
CA PHE A 191 9.63 -2.69 10.19
C PHE A 191 8.97 -3.89 10.85
N ASN A 192 8.05 -3.62 11.77
CA ASN A 192 7.43 -4.68 12.52
C ASN A 192 6.48 -5.38 11.56
N ILE A 193 6.90 -6.54 11.05
CA ILE A 193 6.09 -7.41 10.20
C ILE A 193 4.93 -7.92 11.05
N ARG A 194 3.88 -7.13 11.15
CA ARG A 194 2.64 -7.52 11.82
C ARG A 194 1.66 -7.97 10.75
N THR A 195 1.51 -9.28 10.65
CA THR A 195 0.52 -9.97 9.82
C THR A 195 -0.91 -9.58 10.23
N SER A 196 -1.88 -9.95 9.36
CA SER A 196 -3.37 -9.83 9.38
C SER A 196 -4.11 -9.31 10.64
N SER A 197 -3.61 -9.48 11.86
CA SER A 197 -4.15 -8.94 13.11
C SER A 197 -4.36 -7.41 13.13
N ASN A 198 -3.63 -6.66 12.31
CA ASN A 198 -3.78 -5.20 12.21
C ASN A 198 -4.98 -4.77 11.35
N ILE A 199 -5.46 -5.62 10.42
CA ILE A 199 -6.51 -5.24 9.47
C ILE A 199 -7.84 -4.98 10.19
N ARG A 200 -8.14 -5.76 11.23
CA ARG A 200 -9.31 -5.50 12.09
C ARG A 200 -9.23 -4.14 12.79
N LYS A 201 -8.03 -3.74 13.23
CA LYS A 201 -7.80 -2.44 13.86
C LYS A 201 -7.94 -1.30 12.87
N ILE A 202 -7.43 -1.49 11.65
CA ILE A 202 -7.59 -0.55 10.53
C ILE A 202 -9.08 -0.37 10.20
N ILE A 203 -9.81 -1.47 10.01
CA ILE A 203 -11.25 -1.45 9.72
C ILE A 203 -12.02 -0.78 10.87
N ALA A 204 -11.74 -1.15 12.12
CA ALA A 204 -12.36 -0.53 13.29
C ALA A 204 -12.08 0.98 13.35
N PHE A 205 -10.84 1.40 13.05
CA PHE A 205 -10.47 2.80 12.96
C PHE A 205 -11.30 3.54 11.90
N PHE A 206 -11.40 3.01 10.67
CA PHE A 206 -12.23 3.61 9.62
C PHE A 206 -13.72 3.66 9.99
N LEU A 207 -14.25 2.64 10.68
CA LEU A 207 -15.62 2.66 11.18
C LEU A 207 -15.84 3.70 12.29
N LEU A 208 -14.87 3.90 13.19
CA LEU A 208 -14.90 4.92 14.26
C LEU A 208 -14.85 6.37 13.73
N LEU A 209 -14.32 6.57 12.52
CA LEU A 209 -14.36 7.87 11.85
C LEU A 209 -15.76 8.21 11.30
N LEU A 210 -16.70 7.26 11.28
CA LEU A 210 -18.08 7.52 10.86
C LEU A 210 -18.87 8.24 11.96
N PRO A 211 -19.60 9.33 11.63
CA PRO A 211 -20.39 10.08 12.60
C PRO A 211 -21.36 9.21 13.41
N SER A 212 -21.95 8.20 12.78
CA SER A 212 -22.91 7.26 13.40
C SER A 212 -22.27 6.25 14.35
N TYR A 213 -20.95 6.05 14.30
CA TYR A 213 -20.24 5.14 15.19
C TYR A 213 -19.68 5.87 16.43
N ARG A 214 -19.47 7.19 16.34
CA ARG A 214 -19.08 8.05 17.49
C ARG A 214 -20.24 8.30 18.46
N SER A 215 -21.47 8.24 17.98
CA SER A 215 -22.69 8.30 18.80
C SER A 215 -23.01 6.91 19.36
N GLY A 216 -22.12 6.38 20.20
CA GLY A 216 -22.28 5.04 20.79
C GLY A 216 -23.71 4.77 21.26
N ILE A 217 -24.28 3.68 20.75
CA ILE A 217 -25.42 2.93 21.30
C ILE A 217 -26.65 3.78 21.68
N THR A 218 -27.66 3.73 20.82
CA THR A 218 -29.00 3.36 21.29
C THR A 218 -29.70 2.65 20.14
N LEU A 219 -29.81 1.32 20.26
CA LEU A 219 -30.91 0.58 19.64
C LEU A 219 -32.12 0.73 20.56
#